data_AF-A0A0E9WRY9-F1
#
_entry.id   AF-A0A0E9WRY9-F1
#
_cell.length_a   1.000
_cell.length_b   1.000
_cell.length_c   1.000
_cell.angle_alpha   90.00
_cell.angle_beta   90.00
_cell.angle_gamma   90.00
#
_symmetry.space_group_name_H-M   'P 1'
#
loop_
_entity.id
_entity.type
_entity.pdbx_description
1 polymer ?
#
loop_
_entity_poly.entity_id
_entity_poly.type
_entity_poly.pdbx_seq_one_letter_code
_entity_poly.pdbx_strand_id
1 'polypeptide(L)'
;MIMSNTECVPLEQVFPALLSRLPLQEDMEENKTVFSCLAFLYSNKPAMVVSNMKAIVSACSQTLGAKGLDTDTQNTMLQLLRDIAQHHTQEFQGAVMSLPTEKRAILTAAVTQS
;
A
#
# COMPACT_ATOMS: atom_id res chain seq x y z
N MET A 1 -7.57 -2.13 20.65
CA MET A 1 -7.16 -0.95 21.45
C MET A 1 -6.47 0.16 20.62
N ILE A 2 -6.40 0.06 19.28
CA ILE A 2 -5.80 1.09 18.39
C ILE A 2 -6.86 2.06 17.81
N MET A 3 -8.15 1.72 17.89
CA MET A 3 -9.22 2.56 17.32
C MET A 3 -9.68 3.73 18.21
N SER A 4 -9.29 3.79 19.49
CA SER A 4 -9.79 4.83 20.41
C SER A 4 -8.93 6.09 20.48
N ASN A 5 -7.68 6.07 19.99
CA ASN A 5 -6.76 7.20 20.15
C ASN A 5 -5.85 7.35 18.92
N THR A 6 -6.42 7.73 17.79
CA THR A 6 -5.68 8.14 16.58
C THR A 6 -4.84 9.42 16.78
N GLU A 7 -5.04 10.15 17.88
CA GLU A 7 -4.31 11.39 18.22
C GLU A 7 -3.06 11.17 19.10
N CYS A 8 -2.88 9.99 19.73
CA CYS A 8 -1.68 9.70 20.53
C CYS A 8 -0.57 8.98 19.78
N VAL A 9 -0.83 8.54 18.54
CA VAL A 9 0.14 7.80 17.74
C VAL A 9 0.68 8.74 16.65
N PRO A 10 1.99 9.03 16.62
CA PRO A 10 2.59 9.82 15.56
C PRO A 10 2.58 8.99 14.27
N LEU A 11 1.45 9.00 13.56
CA LEU A 11 1.23 8.24 12.33
C LEU A 11 2.31 8.55 11.29
N GLU A 12 2.86 9.77 11.25
CA GLU A 12 3.97 10.12 10.36
C GLU A 12 5.26 9.32 10.62
N GLN A 13 5.49 8.87 11.86
CA GLN A 13 6.64 8.03 12.21
C GLN A 13 6.29 6.54 12.19
N VAL A 14 5.06 6.20 12.59
CA VAL A 14 4.63 4.80 12.69
C VAL A 14 4.25 4.22 11.32
N PHE A 15 3.69 5.02 10.41
CA PHE A 15 3.28 4.59 9.08
C PHE A 15 4.45 4.06 8.22
N PRO A 16 5.58 4.78 8.05
CA PRO A 16 6.74 4.24 7.34
C PRO A 16 7.30 2.99 8.00
N ALA A 17 7.32 2.94 9.34
CA ALA A 17 7.79 1.76 10.08
C ALA A 17 6.88 0.53 9.86
N LEU A 18 5.57 0.73 9.80
CA LEU A 18 4.58 -0.30 9.45
C LEU A 18 4.77 -0.78 8.01
N LEU A 19 4.90 0.14 7.06
CA LEU A 19 5.12 -0.18 5.65
C LEU A 19 6.40 -0.97 5.43
N SER A 20 7.46 -0.66 6.17
CA SER A 20 8.73 -1.39 6.09
C SER A 20 8.64 -2.81 6.68
N ARG A 21 7.60 -3.13 7.45
CA ARG A 21 7.32 -4.48 7.96
C ARG A 21 6.33 -5.26 7.09
N LEU A 22 5.76 -4.64 6.06
CA LEU A 22 4.90 -5.35 5.12
C LEU A 22 5.73 -6.12 4.07
N PRO A 23 5.21 -7.27 3.60
CA PRO A 23 3.97 -7.92 4.03
C PRO A 23 4.18 -8.71 5.33
N LEU A 24 3.19 -8.67 6.22
CA LEU A 24 3.19 -9.54 7.40
C LEU A 24 3.03 -10.99 6.93
N GLN A 25 4.08 -11.79 7.09
CA GLN A 25 4.08 -13.21 6.71
C GLN A 25 3.45 -14.10 7.78
N GLU A 26 3.50 -13.68 9.04
CA GLU A 26 2.95 -14.42 10.18
C GLU A 26 1.45 -14.17 10.38
N ASP A 27 0.96 -12.95 10.13
CA ASP A 27 -0.42 -12.57 10.42
C ASP A 27 -1.08 -11.87 9.22
N MET A 28 -1.74 -12.67 8.37
CA MET A 28 -2.42 -12.17 7.17
C MET A 28 -3.71 -11.41 7.47
N GLU A 29 -4.34 -11.63 8.63
CA GLU A 29 -5.50 -10.84 9.07
C GLU A 29 -5.11 -9.39 9.39
N GLU A 30 -3.93 -9.17 9.97
CA GLU A 30 -3.44 -7.79 10.18
C GLU A 30 -3.18 -7.04 8.88
N ASN A 31 -2.76 -7.73 7.80
CA ASN A 31 -2.57 -7.07 6.49
C ASN A 31 -3.85 -6.35 6.04
N LYS A 32 -5.03 -6.96 6.23
CA LYS A 32 -6.32 -6.33 5.90
C LYS A 32 -6.55 -5.02 6.65
N THR A 33 -6.25 -5.02 7.94
CA THR A 33 -6.38 -3.83 8.79
C THR A 33 -5.40 -2.75 8.34
N VAL A 34 -4.16 -3.11 8.03
CA VAL A 34 -3.14 -2.16 7.54
C VAL A 34 -3.56 -1.54 6.20
N PHE A 35 -4.00 -2.33 5.22
CA PHE A 35 -4.44 -1.81 3.92
C PHE A 35 -5.71 -0.97 4.02
N SER A 36 -6.68 -1.37 4.85
CA SER A 36 -7.87 -0.55 5.13
C SER A 36 -7.50 0.79 5.76
N CYS A 37 -6.56 0.77 6.71
CA CYS A 37 -6.03 1.97 7.35
C CYS A 37 -5.29 2.85 6.33
N LEU A 38 -4.59 2.24 5.37
CA LEU A 38 -3.88 2.92 4.30
C LEU A 38 -4.84 3.63 3.34
N ALA A 39 -5.96 2.98 2.99
CA ALA A 39 -7.03 3.59 2.20
C ALA A 39 -7.69 4.76 2.94
N PHE A 40 -7.95 4.60 4.24
CA PHE A 40 -8.46 5.67 5.08
C PHE A 40 -7.48 6.86 5.17
N LEU A 41 -6.19 6.58 5.35
CA LEU A 41 -5.13 7.61 5.38
C LEU A 41 -4.97 8.32 4.06
N TYR A 42 -5.11 7.63 2.93
CA TYR A 42 -5.06 8.27 1.62
C TYR A 42 -6.22 9.26 1.43
N SER A 43 -7.42 8.90 1.88
CA SER A 43 -8.59 9.77 1.81
C SER A 43 -8.47 11.02 2.72
N ASN A 44 -7.78 10.91 3.86
CA ASN A 44 -7.62 12.01 4.81
C ASN A 44 -6.32 12.83 4.64
N LYS A 45 -5.22 12.18 4.26
CA LYS A 45 -3.86 12.73 4.17
C LYS A 45 -3.08 12.09 3.00
N PRO A 46 -3.47 12.38 1.74
CA PRO A 46 -2.82 11.79 0.56
C PRO A 46 -1.32 12.11 0.49
N ALA A 47 -0.90 13.30 0.93
CA ALA A 47 0.51 13.72 0.91
C ALA A 47 1.43 12.77 1.71
N MET A 48 0.97 12.20 2.82
CA MET A 48 1.78 11.29 3.64
C MET A 48 1.91 9.90 2.99
N VAL A 49 0.84 9.44 2.34
CA VAL A 49 0.83 8.19 1.57
C VAL A 49 1.76 8.32 0.36
N VAL A 50 1.67 9.44 -0.33
CA VAL A 50 2.48 9.76 -1.51
C VAL A 50 3.98 9.86 -1.16
N SER A 51 4.34 10.49 -0.04
CA SER A 51 5.72 10.51 0.45
C SER A 51 6.31 9.11 0.69
N ASN A 52 5.47 8.14 1.02
CA ASN A 52 5.84 6.74 1.26
C ASN A 52 5.58 5.82 0.06
N MET A 53 5.43 6.38 -1.15
CA MET A 53 5.07 5.64 -2.37
C MET A 53 5.88 4.37 -2.58
N LYS A 54 7.21 4.47 -2.45
CA LYS A 54 8.14 3.35 -2.68
C LYS A 54 7.81 2.15 -1.80
N ALA A 55 7.53 2.41 -0.53
CA ALA A 55 7.24 1.35 0.44
C ALA A 55 5.86 0.73 0.16
N ILE A 56 4.86 1.54 -0.21
CA ILE A 56 3.52 1.06 -0.59
C ILE A 56 3.60 0.16 -1.82
N VAL A 57 4.21 0.65 -2.90
CA VAL A 57 4.35 -0.08 -4.15
C VAL A 57 5.15 -1.37 -3.92
N SER A 58 6.22 -1.32 -3.11
CA SER A 58 6.97 -2.51 -2.70
C SER A 58 6.10 -3.51 -1.94
N ALA A 59 5.37 -3.07 -0.91
CA ALA A 59 4.47 -3.92 -0.14
C ALA A 59 3.42 -4.56 -1.05
N CYS A 60 2.73 -3.75 -1.86
CA CYS A 60 1.73 -4.23 -2.81
C CYS A 60 2.29 -5.27 -3.78
N SER A 61 3.50 -5.06 -4.31
CA SER A 61 4.14 -6.03 -5.20
C SER A 61 4.43 -7.38 -4.54
N GLN A 62 4.68 -7.37 -3.23
CA GLN A 62 4.93 -8.58 -2.45
C GLN A 62 3.62 -9.27 -2.09
N THR A 63 2.58 -8.51 -1.75
CA THR A 63 1.28 -9.08 -1.38
C THR A 63 0.44 -9.51 -2.58
N LEU A 64 0.64 -8.93 -3.77
CA LEU A 64 -0.06 -9.39 -4.98
C LEU A 64 0.29 -10.83 -5.38
N GLY A 65 1.46 -11.32 -4.97
CA GLY A 65 1.89 -12.71 -5.14
C GLY A 65 1.65 -13.60 -3.92
N ALA A 66 1.20 -13.04 -2.79
CA ALA A 66 0.97 -13.78 -1.56
C ALA A 66 -0.41 -14.46 -1.60
N LYS A 67 -0.45 -15.78 -1.43
CA LYS A 67 -1.70 -16.53 -1.28
C LYS A 67 -2.26 -16.30 0.13
N GLY A 68 -3.35 -15.55 0.24
CA GLY A 68 -4.08 -15.39 1.50
C GLY A 68 -4.64 -13.98 1.79
N LEU A 69 -4.49 -13.03 0.86
CA LEU A 69 -5.28 -11.79 0.94
C LEU A 69 -6.72 -12.03 0.49
N ASP A 70 -7.67 -11.46 1.24
CA ASP A 70 -9.05 -11.30 0.78
C ASP A 70 -9.13 -10.47 -0.50
N THR A 71 -10.02 -10.88 -1.40
CA THR A 71 -10.32 -10.18 -2.66
C THR A 71 -10.72 -8.72 -2.43
N ASP A 72 -11.40 -8.42 -1.33
CA ASP A 72 -11.84 -7.07 -0.98
C ASP A 72 -10.65 -6.15 -0.63
N THR A 73 -9.70 -6.67 0.15
CA THR A 73 -8.44 -5.99 0.47
C THR A 73 -7.60 -5.76 -0.77
N GLN A 74 -7.50 -6.77 -1.64
CA GLN A 74 -6.80 -6.62 -2.93
C GLN A 74 -7.46 -5.56 -3.80
N ASN A 75 -8.79 -5.53 -3.90
CA ASN A 75 -9.50 -4.51 -4.66
C ASN A 75 -9.27 -3.11 -4.10
N THR A 76 -9.35 -2.94 -2.79
CA THR A 76 -9.08 -1.66 -2.13
C THR A 76 -7.65 -1.18 -2.40
N MET A 77 -6.68 -2.09 -2.31
CA MET A 77 -5.28 -1.80 -2.61
C MET A 77 -5.07 -1.44 -4.09
N LEU A 78 -5.70 -2.17 -5.01
CA LEU A 78 -5.63 -1.91 -6.45
C LEU A 78 -6.29 -0.58 -6.82
N GLN A 79 -7.43 -0.26 -6.23
CA GLN A 79 -8.11 1.03 -6.38
C GLN A 79 -7.18 2.17 -5.94
N LEU A 80 -6.54 2.04 -4.79
CA LEU A 80 -5.62 3.04 -4.26
C LEU A 80 -4.38 3.20 -5.15
N LEU A 81 -3.79 2.09 -5.63
CA LEU A 81 -2.67 2.12 -6.58
C LEU A 81 -3.07 2.76 -7.91
N ARG A 82 -4.28 2.50 -8.41
CA ARG A 82 -4.81 3.12 -9.64
C ARG A 82 -4.99 4.61 -9.47
N ASP A 83 -5.60 5.02 -8.37
CA ASP A 83 -5.85 6.42 -8.07
C ASP A 83 -4.51 7.19 -7.98
N ILE A 84 -3.55 6.61 -7.28
CA ILE A 84 -2.18 7.10 -7.21
C ILE A 84 -1.48 7.10 -8.58
N ALA A 85 -1.62 6.05 -9.38
CA ALA A 85 -0.97 5.98 -10.70
C ALA A 85 -1.53 7.05 -11.64
N GLN A 86 -2.81 7.43 -11.48
CA GLN A 86 -3.47 8.50 -12.23
C GLN A 86 -3.11 9.89 -11.70
N HIS A 87 -3.14 10.12 -10.39
CA HIS A 87 -2.89 11.43 -9.79
C HIS A 87 -1.38 11.75 -9.62
N HIS A 88 -0.57 10.72 -9.34
CA HIS A 88 0.85 10.80 -9.00
C HIS A 88 1.70 9.87 -9.88
N THR A 89 1.46 9.90 -11.21
CA THR A 89 2.14 9.00 -12.17
C THR A 89 3.66 9.04 -12.07
N GLN A 90 4.25 10.21 -11.84
CA GLN A 90 5.70 10.39 -11.80
C GLN A 90 6.33 9.72 -10.56
N GLU A 91 5.70 9.88 -9.39
CA GLU A 91 6.15 9.25 -8.15
C GLU A 91 5.90 7.74 -8.18
N PHE A 92 4.75 7.33 -8.72
CA PHE A 92 4.43 5.92 -8.91
C PHE A 92 5.45 5.25 -9.84
N GLN A 93 5.74 5.83 -11.01
CA GLN A 93 6.78 5.30 -11.89
C GLN A 93 8.15 5.28 -11.24
N GLY A 94 8.54 6.33 -10.52
CA GLY A 94 9.81 6.35 -9.78
C GLY A 94 9.90 5.21 -8.74
N ALA A 95 8.80 4.93 -8.04
CA ALA A 95 8.70 3.81 -7.12
C ALA A 95 8.75 2.45 -7.82
N VAL A 96 7.98 2.28 -8.90
CA VAL A 96 7.96 1.07 -9.72
C VAL A 96 9.35 0.81 -10.30
N MET A 97 10.04 1.81 -10.83
CA MET A 97 11.40 1.67 -11.39
C MET A 97 12.45 1.24 -10.35
N SER A 98 12.21 1.50 -9.06
CA SER A 98 13.07 1.00 -7.99
C SER A 98 12.89 -0.49 -7.69
N LEU A 99 11.83 -1.12 -8.21
CA LEU A 99 11.56 -2.55 -8.03
C LEU A 99 12.17 -3.42 -9.14
N PRO A 100 12.37 -4.73 -8.88
CA PRO A 100 12.76 -5.69 -9.89
C PRO A 100 11.75 -5.76 -11.05
N THR A 101 12.23 -6.06 -12.26
CA THR A 101 11.41 -6.11 -13.48
C THR A 101 10.19 -7.02 -13.36
N GLU A 102 10.32 -8.15 -12.66
CA GLU A 102 9.24 -9.09 -12.39
C GLU A 102 8.09 -8.43 -11.59
N LYS A 103 8.42 -7.80 -10.46
CA LYS A 103 7.45 -7.10 -9.59
C LYS A 103 6.82 -5.90 -10.28
N ARG A 104 7.58 -5.18 -11.12
CA ARG A 104 7.06 -4.08 -11.94
C ARG A 104 5.98 -4.54 -12.91
N ALA A 105 6.23 -5.65 -13.61
CA ALA A 105 5.28 -6.17 -14.58
C ALA A 105 3.96 -6.57 -13.90
N ILE A 106 4.06 -7.24 -12.74
CA ILE A 106 2.89 -7.64 -11.94
C ILE A 106 2.07 -6.42 -11.50
N LEU A 107 2.71 -5.42 -10.89
CA LEU A 107 2.04 -4.19 -10.46
C LEU A 107 1.39 -3.46 -11.64
N THR A 108 2.14 -3.24 -12.71
CA THR A 108 1.64 -2.51 -13.89
C THR A 108 0.45 -3.26 -14.49
N ALA A 109 0.55 -4.58 -14.64
CA ALA A 109 -0.55 -5.41 -15.12
C ALA A 109 -1.78 -5.30 -14.20
N ALA A 110 -1.59 -5.33 -12.88
CA ALA A 110 -2.69 -5.26 -11.93
C ALA A 110 -3.40 -3.90 -11.93
N VAL A 111 -2.65 -2.81 -12.10
CA VAL A 111 -3.22 -1.46 -12.24
C VAL A 111 -3.99 -1.33 -13.55
N THR A 112 -3.56 -2.00 -14.63
CA THR A 112 -4.14 -1.89 -15.98
C THR A 112 -5.33 -2.84 -16.22
N GLN A 113 -5.35 -4.02 -15.59
CA GLN A 113 -6.44 -5.01 -15.74
C GLN A 113 -7.73 -4.49 -15.10
N SER A 114 -8.61 -3.94 -15.94
CA SER A 114 -9.95 -3.46 -15.59
C SER A 114 -11.01 -4.50 -15.96
#